data_AF-X1A0X4-F1
#
_entry.id   AF-X1A0X4-F1
#
_cell.length_a   1.000
_cell.length_b   1.000
_cell.length_c   1.000
_cell.angle_alpha   90.00
_cell.angle_beta   90.00
_cell.angle_gamma   90.00
#
_symmetry.space_group_name_H-M   'P 1'
#
loop_
_entity.id
_entity.type
_entity.pdbx_description
1 polymer ?
#
loop_
_entity_poly.entity_id
_entity_poly.type
_entity_poly.pdbx_seq_one_letter_code
_entity_poly.pdbx_strand_id
1 'polypeptide(L)'
;MTERQLLTALTRHIRQTFKQNVFWYKIPDSPMVTTPKPFDVFCIYDSFSFAFEFKKPANPVTPKQYENLMSFAHSGGLSYVATFQAIDEEHKTERNIIFKDLALDKEVTLLYKNGEYIDLINLFEQLLP
;
A
#
# COMPACT_ATOMS: atom_id res chain seq x y z
N MET A 1 -10.60 10.52 -7.58
CA MET A 1 -10.78 9.18 -7.01
C MET A 1 -10.62 9.24 -5.49
N THR A 2 -11.35 8.40 -4.75
CA THR A 2 -11.18 8.19 -3.31
C THR A 2 -10.03 7.23 -3.03
N GLU A 3 -9.55 7.17 -1.78
CA GLU A 3 -8.53 6.19 -1.33
C GLU A 3 -9.00 4.76 -1.61
N ARG A 4 -10.26 4.46 -1.28
CA ARG A 4 -10.91 3.19 -1.61
C ARG A 4 -10.86 2.86 -3.10
N GLN A 5 -11.11 3.82 -3.99
CA GLN A 5 -11.07 3.61 -5.44
C GLN A 5 -9.65 3.32 -5.93
N LEU A 6 -8.66 4.04 -5.41
CA LEU A 6 -7.26 3.84 -5.76
C LEU A 6 -6.74 2.47 -5.31
N LEU A 7 -7.04 2.10 -4.05
CA LEU A 7 -6.70 0.79 -3.52
C LEU A 7 -7.38 -0.35 -4.30
N THR A 8 -8.64 -0.15 -4.71
CA THR A 8 -9.34 -1.14 -5.54
C THR A 8 -8.68 -1.30 -6.91
N ALA A 9 -8.25 -0.20 -7.54
CA ALA A 9 -7.53 -0.24 -8.82
C ALA A 9 -6.17 -0.94 -8.70
N LEU A 10 -5.39 -0.63 -7.65
CA LEU A 10 -4.11 -1.28 -7.37
C LEU A 10 -4.27 -2.77 -7.10
N THR A 11 -5.25 -3.14 -6.25
CA THR A 11 -5.56 -4.53 -5.92
C THR A 11 -5.85 -5.35 -7.19
N ARG A 12 -6.61 -4.78 -8.14
CA ARG A 12 -6.90 -5.44 -9.41
C ARG A 12 -5.62 -5.68 -10.22
N HIS A 13 -4.77 -4.66 -10.35
CA HIS A 13 -3.54 -4.76 -11.12
C HIS A 13 -2.54 -5.72 -10.50
N ILE A 14 -2.37 -5.72 -9.18
CA ILE A 14 -1.49 -6.67 -8.49
C ILE A 14 -1.94 -8.11 -8.75
N ARG A 15 -3.24 -8.41 -8.63
CA ARG A 15 -3.78 -9.75 -8.92
C ARG A 15 -3.59 -10.17 -10.37
N GLN A 16 -3.70 -9.25 -11.33
CA GLN A 16 -3.50 -9.53 -12.74
C GLN A 16 -2.03 -9.76 -13.10
N THR A 17 -1.13 -8.97 -12.51
CA THR A 17 0.30 -8.95 -12.81
C THR A 17 1.03 -10.13 -12.17
N PHE A 18 0.78 -10.36 -10.89
CA PHE A 18 1.54 -11.33 -10.10
C PHE A 18 0.86 -12.69 -9.95
N LYS A 19 -0.44 -12.80 -10.30
CA LYS A 19 -1.30 -14.02 -10.31
C LYS A 19 -1.11 -15.00 -9.15
N GLN A 20 -0.01 -15.76 -9.14
CA GLN A 20 0.31 -16.80 -8.15
C GLN A 20 1.49 -16.47 -7.23
N ASN A 21 2.32 -15.48 -7.59
CA ASN A 21 3.54 -15.13 -6.85
C ASN A 21 3.29 -14.13 -5.71
N VAL A 22 2.06 -13.63 -5.59
CA VAL A 22 1.66 -12.73 -4.51
C VAL A 22 0.36 -13.19 -3.87
N PHE A 23 0.35 -13.27 -2.56
CA PHE A 23 -0.89 -13.27 -1.80
C PHE A 23 -1.24 -11.82 -1.48
N TRP A 24 -2.36 -11.31 -1.98
CA TRP A 24 -2.81 -9.94 -1.73
C TRP A 24 -4.22 -9.91 -1.12
N TYR A 25 -4.30 -9.49 0.14
CA TYR A 25 -5.53 -9.44 0.92
C TYR A 25 -5.81 -8.03 1.44
N LYS A 26 -6.83 -7.39 0.85
CA LYS A 26 -7.40 -6.15 1.39
C LYS A 26 -8.29 -6.48 2.58
N ILE A 27 -7.98 -5.90 3.73
CA ILE A 27 -8.76 -6.04 4.95
C ILE A 27 -10.08 -5.26 4.78
N PRO A 28 -11.25 -5.90 4.95
CA PRO A 28 -12.53 -5.21 4.78
C PRO A 28 -12.77 -4.20 5.90
N ASP A 29 -13.32 -3.06 5.55
CA ASP A 29 -13.86 -2.12 6.54
C ASP A 29 -15.09 -2.78 7.19
N SER A 30 -14.98 -3.24 8.43
CA SER A 30 -16.10 -3.89 9.12
C SER A 30 -16.81 -2.89 10.04
N PRO A 31 -18.09 -2.57 9.78
CA PRO A 31 -18.87 -1.71 10.67
C PRO A 31 -19.27 -2.42 11.97
N MET A 32 -19.10 -3.74 12.07
CA MET A 32 -19.49 -4.54 13.23
C MET A 32 -18.33 -4.81 14.21
N VAL A 33 -17.11 -4.39 13.87
CA VAL A 33 -15.92 -4.61 14.69
C VAL A 33 -15.59 -3.30 15.40
N THR A 34 -15.67 -3.29 16.73
CA THR A 34 -15.37 -2.12 17.56
C THR A 34 -13.87 -1.83 17.62
N THR A 35 -13.03 -2.80 17.25
CA THR A 35 -11.58 -2.62 17.15
C THR A 35 -11.20 -1.95 15.84
N PRO A 36 -10.34 -0.91 15.87
CA PRO A 36 -9.78 -0.32 14.66
C PRO A 36 -9.09 -1.38 13.80
N LYS A 37 -9.23 -1.27 12.48
CA LYS A 37 -8.49 -2.13 11.55
C LYS A 37 -6.98 -2.02 11.82
N PRO A 38 -6.22 -3.14 11.73
CA PRO A 38 -4.79 -3.11 11.97
C PRO A 38 -4.06 -2.27 10.90
N PHE A 39 -4.39 -2.50 9.63
CA PHE A 39 -3.92 -1.78 8.45
C PHE A 39 -4.87 -2.10 7.26
N ASP A 40 -4.60 -1.56 6.07
CA ASP A 40 -5.47 -1.73 4.90
C ASP A 40 -5.27 -3.03 4.13
N VAL A 41 -4.01 -3.46 3.98
CA VAL A 41 -3.64 -4.64 3.18
C VAL A 41 -2.60 -5.48 3.88
N PHE A 42 -2.84 -6.79 3.88
CA PHE A 42 -1.83 -7.80 4.14
C PHE A 42 -1.37 -8.44 2.82
N CYS A 43 -0.07 -8.59 2.64
CA CYS A 43 0.51 -9.15 1.43
C CYS A 43 1.63 -10.13 1.76
N ILE A 44 1.77 -11.20 0.98
CA ILE A 44 2.95 -12.10 1.04
C ILE A 44 3.54 -12.19 -0.37
N TYR A 45 4.84 -11.96 -0.47
CA TYR A 45 5.63 -12.12 -1.69
C TYR A 45 7.01 -12.66 -1.33
N ASP A 46 7.45 -13.70 -2.04
CA ASP A 46 8.78 -14.33 -1.86
C ASP A 46 9.16 -14.63 -0.40
N SER A 47 8.23 -15.21 0.37
CA SER A 47 8.37 -15.51 1.81
C SER A 47 8.38 -14.30 2.75
N PHE A 48 8.35 -13.07 2.24
CA PHE A 48 8.19 -11.86 3.05
C PHE A 48 6.72 -11.51 3.20
N SER A 49 6.37 -11.02 4.39
CA SER A 49 5.03 -10.52 4.69
C SER A 49 5.05 -9.00 4.81
N PHE A 50 4.04 -8.36 4.23
CA PHE A 50 3.93 -6.92 4.11
C PHE A 50 2.61 -6.46 4.70
N ALA A 51 2.65 -5.37 5.47
CA ALA A 51 1.48 -4.60 5.87
C ALA A 51 1.53 -3.24 5.18
N PHE A 52 0.45 -2.87 4.49
CA PHE A 52 0.31 -1.55 3.88
C PHE A 52 -0.84 -0.79 4.52
N GLU A 53 -0.56 0.45 4.91
CA GLU A 53 -1.56 1.46 5.25
C GLU A 53 -1.58 2.53 4.17
N PHE A 54 -2.72 2.71 3.50
CA PHE A 54 -2.87 3.65 2.41
C PHE A 54 -3.39 4.99 2.93
N LYS A 55 -2.79 6.08 2.45
CA LYS A 55 -3.14 7.44 2.84
C LYS A 55 -3.25 8.39 1.67
N LYS A 56 -4.03 9.43 1.90
CA LYS A 56 -3.97 10.65 1.09
C LYS A 56 -2.98 11.63 1.72
N PRO A 57 -2.35 12.51 0.94
CA PRO A 57 -1.42 13.52 1.48
C PRO A 57 -2.05 14.38 2.59
N ALA A 58 -3.34 14.73 2.43
CA ALA A 58 -4.08 15.54 3.40
C ALA A 58 -4.58 14.77 4.63
N ASN A 59 -4.36 13.45 4.72
CA ASN A 59 -4.81 12.63 5.83
C ASN A 59 -3.69 11.68 6.25
N PRO A 60 -2.75 12.12 7.11
CA PRO A 60 -1.62 11.31 7.52
C PRO A 60 -2.05 10.10 8.36
N VAL A 61 -1.11 9.17 8.56
CA VAL A 61 -1.29 8.02 9.44
C VAL A 61 -1.55 8.51 10.87
N THR A 62 -2.59 7.96 11.51
CA THR A 62 -2.87 8.28 12.92
C THR A 62 -1.89 7.55 13.84
N PRO A 63 -1.65 8.04 15.07
CA PRO A 63 -0.75 7.36 16.02
C PRO A 63 -1.11 5.87 16.21
N LYS A 64 -2.41 5.55 16.24
CA LYS A 64 -2.84 4.16 16.41
C LYS A 64 -2.50 3.26 15.22
N GLN A 65 -2.61 3.79 14.01
CA GLN A 65 -2.25 3.05 12.80
C GLN A 65 -0.73 2.84 12.72
N TYR A 66 0.04 3.85 13.13
CA TYR A 66 1.49 3.73 13.25
C TYR A 66 1.88 2.63 14.25
N GLU A 67 1.28 2.61 15.45
CA GLU A 67 1.48 1.55 16.44
C GLU A 67 1.20 0.15 15.87
N ASN A 68 0.10 0.00 15.13
CA ASN A 68 -0.27 -1.29 14.54
C ASN A 68 0.76 -1.75 13.50
N LEU A 69 1.22 -0.83 12.64
CA LEU A 69 2.26 -1.12 11.65
C LEU A 69 3.60 -1.47 12.31
N MET A 70 3.99 -0.74 13.35
CA MET A 70 5.23 -1.04 14.09
C MET A 70 5.14 -2.38 14.83
N SER A 71 3.98 -2.70 15.40
CA SER A 71 3.73 -4.02 16.01
C SER A 71 3.90 -5.16 15.00
N PHE A 72 3.39 -5.00 13.78
CA PHE A 72 3.59 -5.97 12.69
C PHE A 72 5.08 -6.07 12.30
N ALA A 73 5.78 -4.94 12.20
CA ALA A 73 7.20 -4.92 11.88
C ALA A 73 8.05 -5.64 12.93
N HIS A 74 7.77 -5.41 14.23
CA HIS A 74 8.44 -6.10 15.32
C HIS A 74 8.19 -7.61 15.34
N SER A 75 7.12 -8.08 14.70
CA SER A 75 6.84 -9.51 14.52
C SER A 75 7.58 -10.17 13.35
N GLY A 76 8.44 -9.41 12.64
CA GLY A 76 9.23 -9.87 11.50
C GLY A 76 8.60 -9.60 10.13
N GLY A 77 7.51 -8.83 10.09
CA GLY A 77 6.93 -8.34 8.83
C GLY A 77 7.59 -7.05 8.35
N LEU A 78 7.27 -6.64 7.12
CA LEU A 78 7.65 -5.35 6.56
C LEU A 78 6.43 -4.41 6.56
N SER A 79 6.60 -3.18 7.03
CA SER A 79 5.48 -2.24 7.22
C SER A 79 5.69 -0.98 6.41
N TYR A 80 4.71 -0.67 5.56
CA TYR A 80 4.74 0.46 4.65
C TYR A 80 3.54 1.38 4.82
N VAL A 81 3.81 2.68 4.72
CA VAL A 81 2.79 3.69 4.47
C VAL A 81 2.81 4.02 2.99
N ALA A 82 1.67 3.82 2.31
CA ALA A 82 1.51 4.07 0.88
C ALA A 82 0.70 5.36 0.65
N THR A 83 1.33 6.41 0.13
CA THR A 83 0.69 7.71 -0.07
C THR A 83 0.43 7.99 -1.55
N PHE A 84 -0.82 8.31 -1.91
CA PHE A 84 -1.19 8.67 -3.28
C PHE A 84 -1.03 10.19 -3.53
N GLN A 85 0.02 10.58 -4.23
CA GLN A 85 0.28 11.97 -4.60
C GLN A 85 -0.15 12.23 -6.06
N ALA A 86 -0.98 13.24 -6.29
CA ALA A 86 -1.33 13.65 -7.64
C ALA A 86 -0.16 14.42 -8.27
N ILE A 87 0.17 14.12 -9.52
CA ILE A 87 1.17 14.87 -10.30
C ILE A 87 0.44 15.88 -11.19
N ASP A 88 -0.61 15.43 -11.87
CA ASP A 88 -1.51 16.27 -12.65
C ASP A 88 -2.86 16.36 -11.93
N GLU A 89 -3.09 17.44 -11.19
CA GLU A 89 -4.34 17.67 -10.46
C GLU A 89 -5.50 18.04 -11.39
N GLU A 90 -5.19 18.67 -12.52
CA GLU A 90 -6.15 19.22 -13.47
C GLU A 90 -6.80 18.10 -14.29
N HIS A 91 -6.00 17.17 -14.80
CA HIS A 91 -6.48 16.03 -15.59
C HIS A 91 -6.56 14.72 -14.80
N LYS A 92 -5.94 14.65 -13.61
CA LYS A 92 -5.95 13.47 -12.71
C LYS A 92 -5.44 12.18 -13.37
N THR A 93 -4.68 12.32 -14.45
CA THR A 93 -4.14 11.25 -15.31
C THR A 93 -2.89 10.59 -14.73
N GLU A 94 -2.15 11.33 -13.88
CA GLU A 94 -0.86 10.89 -13.33
C GLU A 94 -0.79 11.02 -11.81
N ARG A 95 -0.26 9.97 -11.16
CA ARG A 95 -0.11 9.88 -9.71
C ARG A 95 1.12 9.09 -9.32
N ASN A 96 1.83 9.57 -8.29
CA ASN A 96 2.80 8.76 -7.57
C ASN A 96 2.11 7.99 -6.44
N ILE A 97 2.53 6.76 -6.22
CA ILE A 97 2.28 6.00 -5.00
C ILE A 97 3.60 5.82 -4.31
N ILE A 98 3.76 6.48 -3.18
CA ILE A 98 5.00 6.47 -2.42
C ILE A 98 4.84 5.49 -1.27
N PHE A 99 5.62 4.42 -1.28
CA PHE A 99 5.71 3.42 -0.23
C PHE A 99 6.90 3.75 0.66
N LYS A 100 6.62 4.20 1.88
CA LYS A 100 7.64 4.50 2.88
C LYS A 100 7.70 3.40 3.94
N ASP A 101 8.87 2.77 4.04
CA ASP A 101 9.20 1.82 5.09
C ASP A 101 9.34 2.55 6.42
N LEU A 102 8.65 2.05 7.45
CA LEU A 102 8.68 2.68 8.77
C LEU A 102 9.89 2.27 9.63
N ALA A 103 10.54 1.15 9.31
CA ALA A 103 11.68 0.62 10.05
C ALA A 103 13.03 1.02 9.41
N LEU A 104 13.09 1.08 8.09
CA LEU A 104 14.33 1.29 7.33
C LEU A 104 14.49 2.69 6.73
N ASP A 105 13.49 3.57 6.89
CA ASP A 105 13.40 4.89 6.23
C ASP A 105 13.65 4.83 4.70
N LYS A 106 13.30 3.69 4.10
CA LYS A 106 13.37 3.43 2.66
C LYS A 106 12.10 3.92 1.99
N GLU A 107 12.24 4.48 0.79
CA GLU A 107 11.10 4.96 -0.01
C GLU A 107 11.14 4.35 -1.41
N VAL A 108 10.00 3.82 -1.86
CA VAL A 108 9.80 3.30 -3.21
C VAL A 108 8.63 4.03 -3.85
N THR A 109 8.82 4.56 -5.05
CA THR A 109 7.77 5.28 -5.78
C THR A 109 7.29 4.46 -6.97
N LEU A 110 5.98 4.25 -7.05
CA LEU A 110 5.31 3.64 -8.19
C LEU A 110 4.52 4.70 -8.94
N LEU A 111 4.73 4.80 -10.25
CA LEU A 111 4.00 5.74 -11.10
C LEU A 111 2.72 5.08 -11.65
N TYR A 112 1.59 5.76 -11.50
CA TYR A 112 0.34 5.45 -12.16
C TYR A 112 0.06 6.52 -13.21
N LYS A 113 -0.07 6.11 -14.47
CA LYS A 113 -0.27 7.01 -15.61
C LYS A 113 -1.25 6.39 -16.60
N ASN A 114 -2.23 7.17 -17.05
CA ASN A 114 -3.18 6.78 -18.11
C ASN A 114 -3.93 5.46 -17.88
N GLY A 115 -4.19 5.09 -16.62
CA GLY A 115 -4.91 3.85 -16.31
C GLY A 115 -4.02 2.67 -15.90
N GLU A 116 -2.70 2.81 -16.04
CA GLU A 116 -1.73 1.73 -15.84
C GLU A 116 -0.72 2.06 -14.74
N TYR A 117 -0.20 1.03 -14.09
CA TYR A 117 0.93 1.13 -13.16
C TYR A 117 2.23 0.79 -13.87
N ILE A 118 3.14 1.75 -13.92
CA ILE A 118 4.46 1.61 -14.53
C ILE A 118 5.38 0.93 -13.52
N ASP A 119 6.16 -0.05 -13.97
CA ASP A 119 7.12 -0.83 -13.18
C ASP A 119 6.53 -1.59 -11.98
N LEU A 120 5.23 -1.90 -12.03
CA LEU A 120 4.55 -2.66 -10.99
C LEU A 120 5.21 -4.03 -10.75
N ILE A 121 5.74 -4.68 -11.78
CA ILE A 121 6.39 -6.00 -11.71
C ILE A 121 7.57 -5.99 -10.71
N ASN A 122 8.29 -4.88 -10.65
CA ASN A 122 9.48 -4.75 -9.80
C ASN A 122 9.14 -4.14 -8.44
N LEU A 123 7.87 -3.88 -8.12
CA LEU A 123 7.48 -3.22 -6.88
C LEU A 123 7.98 -4.00 -5.67
N PHE A 124 7.65 -5.29 -5.57
CA PHE A 124 8.01 -6.08 -4.39
C PHE A 124 9.52 -6.30 -4.29
N GLU A 125 10.21 -6.53 -5.41
CA GLU A 125 11.68 -6.61 -5.46
C GLU A 125 12.32 -5.32 -4.91
N GLN A 126 11.75 -4.16 -5.24
CA GLN A 126 12.20 -2.88 -4.70
C GLN A 126 11.84 -2.67 -3.22
N LEU A 127 10.80 -3.32 -2.71
CA LEU A 127 10.39 -3.23 -1.30
C LEU A 127 11.20 -4.18 -0.41
N LEU A 128 11.78 -5.26 -0.93
CA LEU A 128 12.62 -6.15 -0.13
C LEU A 128 13.84 -5.41 0.46
N PRO A 129 14.30 -5.77 1.67
CA PRO A 129 15.47 -5.17 2.32
C PRO A 129 16.77 -5.39 1.54
#